data_AF-A0A432Y8A5-F1
#
_entry.id   AF-A0A432Y8A5-F1
#
_cell.length_a   1.000
_cell.length_b   1.000
_cell.length_c   1.000
_cell.angle_alpha   90.00
_cell.angle_beta   90.00
_cell.angle_gamma   90.00
#
_symmetry.space_group_name_H-M   'P 1'
#
loop_
_entity.id
_entity.type
_entity.pdbx_description
1 polymer ?
#
loop_
_entity_poly.entity_id
_entity_poly.type
_entity_poly.pdbx_seq_one_letter_code
_entity_poly.pdbx_strand_id
1 'polypeptide(L)'
;MLGNEEPFSVTGNTILLRNDNKKLLLVTGDRYKNILVSRSGVEMSEWNAERRPGVRVISLQEIFKRDKTYFFIRAGGIEYQIDLKFEESPITEMKF
;
A
#
# COMPACT_ATOMS: atom_id res chain seq x y z
N MET A 1 25.37 -6.70 9.81
CA MET A 1 24.19 -6.14 10.47
C MET A 1 23.12 -5.98 9.38
N LEU A 2 22.11 -6.84 9.34
CA LEU A 2 20.99 -6.69 8.41
C LEU A 2 20.18 -5.50 8.90
N GLY A 3 20.35 -4.35 8.24
CA GLY A 3 19.74 -3.10 8.60
C GLY A 3 18.23 -3.28 8.76
N ASN A 4 17.71 -2.76 9.87
CA ASN A 4 16.28 -2.62 10.16
C ASN A 4 15.69 -1.52 9.24
N GLU A 5 15.97 -1.58 7.94
CA GLU A 5 15.41 -0.63 6.99
C GLU A 5 13.90 -0.80 6.97
N GLU A 6 13.18 0.30 7.21
CA GLU A 6 11.73 0.28 7.11
C GLU A 6 11.32 -0.23 5.73
N PRO A 7 10.36 -1.16 5.65
CA PRO A 7 10.02 -1.81 4.38
C PRO A 7 9.39 -0.83 3.37
N PHE A 8 9.05 0.38 3.79
CA PHE A 8 8.43 1.41 2.99
C PHE A 8 8.86 2.81 3.44
N SER A 9 8.57 3.81 2.62
CA SER A 9 8.60 5.22 3.02
C SER A 9 7.42 5.98 2.43
N VAL A 10 7.11 7.14 2.99
CA VAL A 10 6.03 7.99 2.53
C VAL A 10 6.59 9.36 2.16
N THR A 11 6.31 9.80 0.93
CA THR A 11 6.71 11.12 0.43
C THR A 11 5.49 11.82 -0.13
N GLY A 12 5.03 12.87 0.56
CA GLY A 12 3.82 13.59 0.17
C GLY A 12 2.59 12.67 0.17
N ASN A 13 2.11 12.33 -1.03
CA ASN A 13 0.95 11.45 -1.23
C ASN A 13 1.31 10.06 -1.77
N THR A 14 2.59 9.69 -1.75
CA THR A 14 3.08 8.46 -2.36
C THR A 14 3.68 7.56 -1.30
N ILE A 15 3.24 6.30 -1.27
CA ILE A 15 3.84 5.22 -0.48
C ILE A 15 4.79 4.46 -1.39
N LEU A 16 6.07 4.36 -1.02
CA LEU A 16 7.08 3.60 -1.75
C LEU A 16 7.41 2.31 -0.98
N LEU A 17 7.23 1.15 -1.61
CA LEU A 17 7.81 -0.11 -1.13
C LEU A 17 9.32 -0.07 -1.36
N ARG A 18 10.11 -0.04 -0.29
CA ARG A 18 11.58 -0.01 -0.36
C ARG A 18 12.18 -1.40 -0.38
N ASN A 19 11.59 -2.30 0.40
CA ASN A 19 12.07 -3.66 0.53
C ASN A 19 11.13 -4.60 -0.23
N ASP A 20 11.54 -4.94 -1.44
CA ASP A 20 10.82 -5.84 -2.35
C ASP A 20 10.65 -7.28 -1.80
N ASN A 21 11.43 -7.68 -0.78
CA ASN A 21 11.27 -8.98 -0.11
C ASN A 21 10.17 -8.95 0.97
N LYS A 22 9.56 -7.79 1.24
CA LYS A 22 8.47 -7.63 2.19
C LYS A 22 7.19 -7.26 1.46
N LYS A 23 6.06 -7.55 2.10
CA LYS A 23 4.74 -7.08 1.66
C LYS A 23 4.20 -6.07 2.65
N LEU A 24 3.39 -5.14 2.18
CA LEU A 24 2.63 -4.23 3.02
C LEU A 24 1.14 -4.54 2.87
N LEU A 25 0.43 -4.66 3.99
CA LEU A 25 -1.02 -4.64 3.99
C LEU A 25 -1.45 -3.26 4.50
N LEU A 26 -1.96 -2.43 3.59
CA LEU A 26 -2.48 -1.11 3.90
C LEU A 26 -3.94 -1.23 4.33
N VAL A 27 -4.22 -0.89 5.58
CA VAL A 27 -5.55 -0.93 6.18
C VAL A 27 -6.28 0.37 5.83
N THR A 28 -7.34 0.25 5.04
CA THR A 28 -8.08 1.38 4.44
C THR A 28 -9.28 1.84 5.30
N GLY A 29 -9.75 0.99 6.21
CA GLY A 29 -10.92 1.23 7.09
C GLY A 29 -12.14 0.39 6.68
N ASP A 30 -13.27 0.54 7.36
CA ASP A 30 -14.44 -0.35 7.19
C ASP A 30 -15.17 -0.22 5.83
N ARG A 31 -14.94 0.89 5.11
CA ARG A 31 -15.66 1.20 3.86
C ARG A 31 -15.03 0.55 2.63
N TYR A 32 -13.76 0.18 2.70
CA TYR A 32 -12.99 -0.26 1.53
C TYR A 32 -12.23 -1.53 1.88
N LYS A 33 -11.95 -2.36 0.88
CA LYS A 33 -11.04 -3.49 1.07
C LYS A 33 -9.63 -2.97 1.37
N ASN A 34 -8.85 -3.76 2.09
CA ASN A 34 -7.44 -3.44 2.34
C ASN A 34 -6.64 -3.58 1.03
N ILE A 35 -5.44 -3.03 1.01
CA ILE A 35 -4.58 -3.07 -0.19
C ILE A 35 -3.32 -3.86 0.15
N LEU A 36 -3.03 -4.90 -0.63
CA LEU A 36 -1.77 -5.63 -0.55
C LEU A 36 -0.78 -5.03 -1.54
N VAL A 37 0.39 -4.65 -1.04
CA VAL A 37 1.51 -4.11 -1.81
C VAL A 37 2.67 -5.09 -1.73
N SER A 38 3.23 -5.42 -2.89
CA SER A 38 4.38 -6.31 -3.01
C SER A 38 5.22 -5.91 -4.22
N ARG A 39 6.41 -6.51 -4.37
CA ARG A 39 7.23 -6.33 -5.57
C ARG A 39 6.47 -6.62 -6.87
N SER A 40 5.56 -7.59 -6.87
CA SER A 40 4.80 -8.01 -8.05
C SER A 40 3.62 -7.09 -8.39
N GLY A 41 3.28 -6.14 -7.51
CA GLY A 41 2.23 -5.18 -7.77
C GLY A 41 1.37 -4.84 -6.55
N VAL A 42 0.25 -4.17 -6.84
CA VAL A 42 -0.71 -3.63 -5.88
C VAL A 42 -2.09 -4.19 -6.20
N GLU A 43 -2.77 -4.75 -5.20
CA GLU A 43 -4.08 -5.36 -5.37
C GLU A 43 -5.01 -5.10 -4.18
N MET A 44 -6.32 -5.08 -4.43
CA MET A 44 -7.31 -5.11 -3.36
C MET A 44 -7.28 -6.49 -2.70
N SER A 45 -7.37 -6.53 -1.37
CA SER A 45 -7.12 -7.73 -0.59
C SER A 45 -8.28 -8.02 0.36
N GLU A 46 -8.62 -9.30 0.47
CA GLU A 46 -9.53 -9.84 1.49
C GLU A 46 -8.85 -10.05 2.85
N TRP A 47 -7.56 -9.70 2.97
CA TRP A 47 -6.83 -9.91 4.22
C TRP A 47 -7.20 -8.87 5.27
N ASN A 48 -7.53 -9.38 6.46
CA ASN A 48 -7.73 -8.55 7.66
C ASN A 48 -6.40 -8.08 8.26
N ALA A 49 -6.44 -7.13 9.19
CA ALA A 49 -5.28 -6.51 9.85
C ALA A 49 -4.45 -7.42 10.78
N GLU A 50 -4.53 -8.75 10.62
CA GLU A 50 -3.81 -9.73 11.41
C GLU A 50 -2.32 -9.80 11.04
N ARG A 51 -1.48 -10.01 12.06
CA ARG A 51 -0.03 -10.21 11.85
C ARG A 51 0.22 -11.48 11.04
N ARG A 52 0.98 -11.33 9.97
CA ARG A 52 1.43 -12.45 9.11
C ARG A 52 2.94 -12.38 8.90
N PRO A 53 3.67 -13.51 8.87
CA PRO A 53 5.09 -13.53 8.56
C PRO A 53 5.38 -12.86 7.22
N GLY A 54 6.38 -11.98 7.18
CA GLY A 54 6.79 -11.28 5.94
C GLY A 54 5.85 -10.16 5.48
N VAL A 55 4.76 -9.90 6.20
CA VAL A 55 3.78 -8.85 5.88
C VAL A 55 3.79 -7.80 6.98
N ARG A 56 4.00 -6.55 6.60
CA ARG A 56 3.85 -5.40 7.50
C ARG A 56 2.45 -4.84 7.35
N VAL A 57 1.65 -4.87 8.42
CA VAL A 57 0.32 -4.26 8.47
C VAL A 57 0.46 -2.80 8.88
N ILE A 58 -0.19 -1.89 8.15
CA ILE A 58 -0.09 -0.44 8.36
C ILE A 58 -1.45 0.21 8.12
N SER A 59 -1.88 1.10 9.00
CA SER A 59 -3.10 1.90 8.79
C SER A 59 -2.83 3.10 7.88
N LEU A 60 -3.68 3.30 6.86
CA LEU A 60 -3.63 4.51 6.04
C LEU A 60 -3.93 5.76 6.86
N GLN A 61 -4.85 5.67 7.82
CA GLN A 61 -5.16 6.77 8.73
C GLN A 61 -3.94 7.14 9.58
N GLU A 62 -3.14 6.17 10.00
CA GLU A 62 -1.90 6.43 10.74
C GLU A 62 -0.80 7.04 9.87
N ILE A 63 -0.70 6.61 8.61
CA ILE A 63 0.26 7.14 7.63
C ILE A 63 -0.08 8.59 7.28
N PHE A 64 -1.32 8.84 6.87
CA PHE A 64 -1.71 10.14 6.31
C PHE A 64 -2.35 11.09 7.32
N LYS A 65 -2.58 10.64 8.55
CA LYS A 65 -3.27 11.38 9.63
C LYS A 65 -4.70 11.81 9.28
N ARG A 66 -5.30 11.18 8.27
CA ARG A 66 -6.67 11.39 7.80
C ARG A 66 -7.12 10.24 6.92
N ASP A 67 -8.42 10.14 6.69
CA ASP A 67 -8.98 9.21 5.72
C ASP A 67 -8.59 9.65 4.31
N LYS A 68 -7.92 8.74 3.60
CA LYS A 68 -7.33 8.99 2.28
C LYS A 68 -7.92 8.00 1.30
N THR A 69 -8.67 8.52 0.34
CA THR A 69 -9.22 7.71 -0.77
C THR A 69 -8.39 7.83 -2.04
N TYR A 70 -7.53 8.85 -2.15
CA TYR A 70 -6.71 9.12 -3.33
C TYR A 70 -5.23 9.31 -2.99
N PHE A 71 -4.38 8.42 -3.49
CA PHE A 71 -2.94 8.40 -3.26
C PHE A 71 -2.19 7.54 -4.28
N PHE A 72 -0.88 7.53 -4.20
CA PHE A 72 -0.03 6.74 -5.09
C PHE A 72 0.73 5.67 -4.31
N ILE A 73 0.98 4.54 -4.96
CA ILE A 73 1.86 3.49 -4.45
C ILE A 73 2.93 3.23 -5.50
N ARG A 74 4.21 3.23 -5.11
CA ARG A 74 5.31 2.76 -5.95
C ARG A 74 5.80 1.41 -5.44
N ALA A 75 5.78 0.40 -6.29
CA ALA A 75 6.25 -0.94 -5.97
C ALA A 75 6.80 -1.61 -7.23
N GLY A 76 7.93 -2.32 -7.12
CA GLY A 76 8.51 -3.04 -8.25
C GLY A 76 8.91 -2.16 -9.44
N GLY A 77 9.16 -0.87 -9.23
CA GLY A 77 9.46 0.09 -10.29
C GLY A 77 8.23 0.66 -11.01
N ILE A 78 7.02 0.28 -10.60
CA ILE A 78 5.76 0.74 -11.19
C ILE A 78 5.09 1.71 -10.22
N GLU A 79 4.47 2.77 -10.73
CA GLU A 79 3.59 3.66 -9.96
C GLU A 79 2.13 3.30 -10.21
N TYR A 80 1.38 3.15 -9.12
CA TYR A 80 -0.05 2.87 -9.11
C TYR A 80 -0.77 4.08 -8.54
N GLN A 81 -1.76 4.59 -9.27
CA GLN A 81 -2.75 5.49 -8.72
C GLN A 81 -3.81 4.67 -7.99
N ILE A 82 -4.13 5.09 -6.77
CA ILE A 82 -5.21 4.52 -5.96
C ILE A 82 -6.31 5.56 -5.86
N ASP A 83 -7.51 5.22 -6.34
CA ASP A 83 -8.74 5.97 -6.12
C ASP A 83 -9.85 5.05 -5.62
N LEU A 84 -9.97 4.97 -4.28
CA LEU A 84 -10.94 4.10 -3.62
C LEU A 84 -12.40 4.50 -3.90
N LYS A 85 -12.66 5.70 -4.46
CA LYS A 85 -14.01 6.11 -4.83
C LYS A 85 -14.43 5.56 -6.19
N PHE A 86 -13.49 5.07 -7.00
CA PHE A 86 -13.78 4.47 -8.29
C PHE A 86 -13.87 2.94 -8.14
N GLU A 87 -15.04 2.47 -7.70
CA GLU A 87 -15.25 1.08 -7.26
C GLU A 87 -14.96 0.03 -8.34
N GLU A 88 -15.18 0.36 -9.62
CA GLU A 88 -14.93 -0.57 -10.73
C GLU A 88 -13.45 -0.88 -10.93
N SER A 89 -12.58 0.10 -10.72
CA SER A 89 -11.14 -0.03 -10.94
C SER A 89 -10.34 0.92 -10.04
N PRO A 90 -10.29 0.66 -8.72
CA PRO A 90 -9.69 1.59 -7.75
C PRO A 90 -8.16 1.67 -7.83
N ILE A 91 -7.53 0.81 -8.62
CA ILE A 91 -6.07 0.74 -8.80
C ILE A 91 -5.78 0.87 -10.29
N THR A 92 -5.00 1.88 -10.67
CA THR A 92 -4.58 2.11 -12.05
C THR A 92 -3.06 2.14 -12.13
N GLU A 93 -2.47 1.27 -12.95
CA GLU A 93 -1.05 1.33 -13.29
C GLU A 93 -0.76 2.56 -14.17
N MET A 94 0.19 3.38 -13.74
CA MET A 94 0.61 4.57 -14.46
C MET A 94 1.76 4.22 -15.42
N LYS A 95 1.54 4.39 -16.73
CA LYS A 95 2.60 4.29 -17.74
C LYS A 95 3.28 5.64 -17.90
N PHE A 96 4.61 5.65 -17.82
CA PHE A 96 5.45 6.81 -18.13
C PHE A 96 5.98 6.74 -19.56
#